data_AF-A0A7S3F7N5-F1
#
_entry.id   AF-A0A7S3F7N5-F1
#
_cell.length_a   1.000
_cell.length_b   1.000
_cell.length_c   1.000
_cell.angle_alpha   90.00
_cell.angle_beta   90.00
_cell.angle_gamma   90.00
#
_symmetry.space_group_name_H-M   'P 1'
#
loop_
_entity.id
_entity.type
_entity.pdbx_description
1 polymer ?
#
loop_
_entity_poly.entity_id
_entity_poly.type
_entity_poly.pdbx_seq_one_letter_code
_entity_poly.pdbx_strand_id
1 'polypeptide(L)'
;RRLSLLRSLPLRGVLTTNFNPLLSGITPFDASAPATYRRVLRHGRSAPQHAQSSAAHDDLPPAELNSIATSDADGLHYPQSDCPVMQLHGSLRQPRSIVFTREGYRRLLYTNPSYQTFIKSAMSSFTVLYLGFSFSDAYLNELRSEIVSLLGRDGPPTAYAVVNDKSELQCRFFLQHEGVQMISFDTSTEGWGGFDSILEELAAAC
;
A
#
# COMPACT_ATOMS: atom_id res chain seq x y z
N ARG A 1 -18.15 -1.29 2.74
CA ARG A 1 -17.68 -2.40 3.62
C ARG A 1 -16.16 -2.60 3.55
N ARG A 2 -15.59 -3.19 2.49
CA ARG A 2 -14.12 -3.47 2.40
C ARG A 2 -13.21 -2.28 2.71
N LEU A 3 -13.48 -1.12 2.10
CA LEU A 3 -12.70 0.09 2.37
C LEU A 3 -12.87 0.60 3.81
N SER A 4 -14.05 0.41 4.40
CA SER A 4 -14.32 0.73 5.80
C SER A 4 -13.49 -0.16 6.74
N LEU A 5 -13.38 -1.46 6.45
CA LEU A 5 -12.48 -2.38 7.17
C LEU A 5 -11.00 -2.03 6.98
N LEU A 6 -10.60 -1.67 5.76
CA LEU A 6 -9.22 -1.22 5.51
C LEU A 6 -8.84 -0.02 6.38
N ARG A 7 -9.78 0.91 6.61
CA ARG A 7 -9.57 2.09 7.47
C ARG A 7 -9.43 1.75 8.94
N SER A 8 -10.05 0.67 9.42
CA SER A 8 -9.92 0.27 10.84
C SER A 8 -8.58 -0.41 11.14
N LEU A 9 -7.91 -0.98 10.12
CA LEU A 9 -6.62 -1.63 10.32
C LEU A 9 -5.54 -0.66 10.82
N PRO A 10 -4.62 -1.10 11.69
CA PRO A 10 -3.57 -0.28 12.29
C PRO A 10 -2.38 -0.03 11.35
N LEU A 11 -2.67 0.43 10.14
CA LEU A 11 -1.66 0.63 9.11
C LEU A 11 -0.84 1.90 9.36
N ARG A 12 0.46 1.81 9.09
CA ARG A 12 1.38 2.96 9.10
C ARG A 12 1.29 3.78 7.80
N GLY A 13 0.85 3.17 6.71
CA GLY A 13 0.54 3.82 5.45
C GLY A 13 -0.12 2.83 4.49
N VAL A 14 -0.84 3.35 3.50
CA VAL A 14 -1.47 2.57 2.42
C VAL A 14 -0.80 2.93 1.11
N LEU A 15 -0.25 1.92 0.44
CA LEU A 15 0.35 2.05 -0.89
C LEU A 15 -0.54 1.32 -1.90
N THR A 16 -0.86 1.96 -3.01
CA THR A 16 -1.69 1.36 -4.07
C THR A 16 -1.07 1.59 -5.44
N THR A 17 -1.19 0.59 -6.31
CA THR A 17 -0.88 0.72 -7.75
C THR A 17 -2.13 1.07 -8.57
N ASN A 18 -3.29 1.17 -7.93
CA ASN A 18 -4.54 1.55 -8.59
C ASN A 18 -4.60 3.05 -8.87
N PHE A 19 -5.07 3.40 -10.06
CA PHE A 19 -5.21 4.79 -10.51
C PHE A 19 -6.51 5.45 -10.02
N ASN A 20 -7.54 4.66 -9.70
CA ASN A 20 -8.86 5.16 -9.31
C ASN A 20 -8.80 5.88 -7.94
N PRO A 21 -9.75 6.80 -7.65
CA PRO A 21 -9.68 7.64 -6.47
C PRO A 21 -10.20 6.97 -5.18
N LEU A 22 -10.54 5.66 -5.17
CA LEU A 22 -11.04 5.00 -3.96
C LEU A 22 -10.00 5.00 -2.83
N LEU A 23 -8.71 4.99 -3.19
CA LEU A 23 -7.58 5.25 -2.31
C LEU A 23 -6.87 6.50 -2.86
N SER A 24 -7.37 7.67 -2.49
CA SER A 24 -6.86 8.95 -2.99
C SER A 24 -5.65 9.36 -2.15
N GLY A 25 -4.50 9.35 -2.78
CA GLY A 25 -3.22 9.62 -2.16
C GLY A 25 -2.34 10.48 -3.03
N ILE A 26 -1.25 10.96 -2.47
CA ILE A 26 -0.19 11.55 -3.28
C ILE A 26 0.39 10.53 -4.27
N THR A 27 0.95 11.05 -5.35
CA THR A 27 1.73 10.30 -6.33
C THR A 27 3.22 10.57 -6.11
N PRO A 28 4.13 9.72 -6.63
CA PRO A 28 5.56 10.01 -6.58
C PRO A 28 5.94 11.33 -7.25
N PHE A 29 5.13 11.85 -8.17
CA PHE A 29 5.43 13.05 -8.93
C PHE A 29 4.96 14.35 -8.24
N ASP A 30 4.26 14.25 -7.11
CA ASP A 30 3.83 15.41 -6.32
C ASP A 30 5.00 15.98 -5.50
N ALA A 31 5.03 17.31 -5.36
CA ALA A 31 6.05 18.00 -4.58
C ALA A 31 6.07 17.58 -3.09
N SER A 32 4.91 17.18 -2.55
CA SER A 32 4.75 16.71 -1.17
C SER A 32 5.16 15.25 -0.95
N ALA A 33 5.58 14.53 -2.00
CA ALA A 33 5.97 13.12 -1.90
C ALA A 33 7.07 12.85 -0.85
N PRO A 34 8.19 13.60 -0.82
CA PRO A 34 9.25 13.36 0.17
C PRO A 34 8.79 13.58 1.62
N ALA A 35 7.88 14.53 1.86
CA ALA A 35 7.32 14.78 3.19
C ALA A 35 6.44 13.60 3.64
N THR A 36 5.66 13.04 2.72
CA THR A 36 4.82 11.88 2.98
C THR A 36 5.65 10.61 3.22
N TYR A 37 6.73 10.41 2.45
CA TYR A 37 7.67 9.30 2.66
C TYR A 37 8.27 9.36 4.06
N ARG A 38 8.71 10.56 4.49
CA ARG A 38 9.20 10.80 5.86
C ARG A 38 8.14 10.44 6.90
N ARG A 39 6.86 10.78 6.67
CA ARG A 39 5.77 10.45 7.59
C ARG A 39 5.57 8.95 7.73
N VAL A 40 5.58 8.19 6.63
CA VAL A 40 5.48 6.72 6.67
C VAL A 40 6.69 6.10 7.37
N LEU A 41 7.91 6.55 7.05
CA LEU A 41 9.13 5.93 7.59
C LEU A 41 9.40 6.29 9.06
N ARG A 42 9.10 7.53 9.49
CA ARG A 42 9.53 8.06 10.80
C ARG A 42 8.42 8.19 11.83
N HIS A 43 7.18 8.41 11.43
CA HIS A 43 6.09 8.65 12.38
C HIS A 43 5.25 7.37 12.58
N GLY A 44 5.05 7.00 13.86
CA GLY A 44 3.99 6.05 14.22
C GLY A 44 2.61 6.69 14.14
N ARG A 45 1.55 5.89 14.25
CA ARG A 45 0.18 6.39 14.44
C ARG A 45 0.25 7.39 15.61
N SER A 46 -0.07 8.65 15.36
CA SER A 46 0.05 9.81 16.29
C SER A 46 1.34 10.62 16.22
N ALA A 47 1.42 11.53 15.25
CA ALA A 47 1.55 12.92 15.66
C ALA A 47 0.15 13.54 15.47
N PRO A 48 -0.55 13.96 16.53
CA PRO A 48 -1.82 14.65 16.37
C PRO A 48 -1.61 15.88 15.48
N GLN A 49 -2.48 16.08 14.49
CA GLN A 49 -2.54 17.32 13.70
C GLN A 49 -2.77 18.58 14.57
N HIS A 50 -3.05 18.40 15.86
CA HIS A 50 -3.22 19.47 16.85
C HIS A 50 -1.96 19.80 17.68
N ALA A 51 -0.84 19.10 17.49
CA ALA A 51 0.42 19.56 18.08
C ALA A 51 0.96 20.72 17.24
N GLN A 52 0.73 21.94 17.74
CA GLN A 52 1.26 23.19 17.21
C GLN A 52 2.70 23.04 16.73
N SER A 53 2.96 23.29 15.44
CA SER A 53 4.28 23.73 15.00
C SER A 53 4.13 24.63 13.78
N SER A 54 4.56 25.87 13.95
CA SER A 54 4.64 26.96 13.00
C SER A 54 5.70 26.73 11.92
N ALA A 55 5.78 25.52 11.35
CA ALA A 55 6.75 25.18 10.31
C ALA A 55 6.01 24.58 9.11
N ALA A 56 5.93 25.38 8.04
CA ALA A 56 5.52 25.03 6.68
C ALA A 56 4.12 24.39 6.54
N HIS A 57 3.10 25.25 6.44
CA HIS A 57 1.79 24.88 5.90
C HIS A 57 1.84 24.37 4.44
N ASP A 58 2.99 24.50 3.76
CA ASP A 58 3.17 24.16 2.34
C ASP A 58 3.57 22.71 2.04
N ASP A 59 3.93 21.90 3.05
CA ASP A 59 4.50 20.54 2.84
C ASP A 59 3.49 19.39 3.01
N LEU A 60 2.31 19.68 3.58
CA LEU A 60 1.24 18.68 3.71
C LEU A 60 0.54 18.49 2.38
N PRO A 61 0.23 17.25 1.97
CA PRO A 61 -0.60 17.05 0.79
C PRO A 61 -1.94 17.78 0.97
N PRO A 62 -2.52 18.32 -0.11
CA PRO A 62 -3.90 18.79 -0.11
C PRO A 62 -4.78 17.76 0.59
N ALA A 63 -5.71 18.19 1.44
CA ALA A 63 -6.58 17.27 2.19
C ALA A 63 -7.18 16.19 1.27
N GLU A 64 -7.53 16.54 0.03
CA GLU A 64 -8.08 15.61 -0.97
C GLU A 64 -7.16 14.42 -1.34
N LEU A 65 -5.84 14.55 -1.15
CA LEU A 65 -4.81 13.55 -1.47
C LEU A 65 -4.38 12.70 -0.26
N ASN A 66 -5.29 12.48 0.68
CA ASN A 66 -5.10 11.55 1.80
C ASN A 66 -6.45 10.98 2.30
N SER A 67 -7.18 10.31 1.42
CA SER A 67 -8.50 9.74 1.74
C SER A 67 -8.66 8.29 1.31
N ILE A 68 -9.46 7.56 2.07
CA ILE A 68 -9.92 6.21 1.74
C ILE A 68 -11.42 6.29 1.64
N ALA A 69 -11.95 6.00 0.45
CA ALA A 69 -13.36 6.14 0.18
C ALA A 69 -14.20 5.18 1.04
N THR A 70 -15.43 5.56 1.34
CA THR A 70 -16.42 4.71 1.99
C THR A 70 -17.75 4.91 1.30
N SER A 71 -18.61 3.90 1.33
CA SER A 71 -19.93 3.96 0.72
C SER A 71 -21.00 3.65 1.75
N ASP A 72 -22.08 4.42 1.73
CA ASP A 72 -23.30 4.20 2.51
C ASP A 72 -24.55 4.40 1.64
N ALA A 73 -25.72 4.56 2.25
CA ALA A 73 -26.98 4.76 1.55
C ALA A 73 -27.03 6.07 0.74
N ASP A 74 -26.25 7.08 1.13
CA ASP A 74 -26.25 8.41 0.52
C ASP A 74 -25.19 8.54 -0.59
N GLY A 75 -24.32 7.52 -0.76
CA GLY A 75 -23.40 7.41 -1.88
C GLY A 75 -21.96 7.15 -1.46
N LEU A 76 -21.02 7.67 -2.26
CA LEU A 76 -19.58 7.47 -2.07
C LEU A 76 -18.95 8.72 -1.45
N HIS A 77 -18.33 8.55 -0.29
CA HIS A 77 -17.69 9.60 0.50
C HIS A 77 -16.17 9.39 0.55
N TYR A 78 -15.41 10.47 0.72
CA TYR A 78 -13.94 10.45 0.74
C TYR A 78 -13.38 11.04 2.05
N PRO A 79 -13.65 10.41 3.19
CA PRO A 79 -13.16 10.89 4.48
C PRO A 79 -11.62 10.83 4.55
N GLN A 80 -11.04 11.72 5.34
CA GLN A 80 -9.60 11.70 5.61
C GLN A 80 -9.16 10.35 6.19
N SER A 81 -7.97 9.93 5.77
CA SER A 81 -7.28 8.75 6.30
C SER A 81 -6.33 9.14 7.43
N ASP A 82 -6.35 8.38 8.52
CA ASP A 82 -5.48 8.61 9.68
C ASP A 82 -4.00 8.32 9.36
N CYS A 83 -3.76 7.43 8.39
CA CYS A 83 -2.43 7.12 7.87
C CYS A 83 -2.26 7.66 6.43
N PRO A 84 -1.01 7.93 6.01
CA PRO A 84 -0.74 8.38 4.64
C PRO A 84 -1.20 7.36 3.59
N VAL A 85 -1.85 7.88 2.54
CA VAL A 85 -2.22 7.11 1.34
C VAL A 85 -1.35 7.54 0.17
N MET A 86 -0.86 6.58 -0.62
CA MET A 86 -0.02 6.85 -1.78
C MET A 86 -0.43 6.02 -3.00
N GLN A 87 -0.58 6.69 -4.13
CA GLN A 87 -0.81 6.07 -5.44
C GLN A 87 0.53 5.96 -6.19
N LEU A 88 1.20 4.82 -6.04
CA LEU A 88 2.55 4.58 -6.55
C LEU A 88 2.66 4.77 -8.07
N HIS A 89 1.61 4.41 -8.80
CA HIS A 89 1.58 4.51 -10.26
C HIS A 89 0.86 5.74 -10.77
N GLY A 90 0.63 6.73 -9.91
CA GLY A 90 -0.12 7.93 -10.27
C GLY A 90 -1.63 7.75 -10.14
N SER A 91 -2.35 8.80 -10.51
CA SER A 91 -3.78 8.95 -10.26
C SER A 91 -4.54 9.32 -11.54
N LEU A 92 -5.77 8.82 -11.69
CA LEU A 92 -6.70 9.28 -12.73
C LEU A 92 -7.06 10.76 -12.58
N ARG A 93 -6.96 11.31 -11.35
CA ARG A 93 -7.15 12.75 -11.10
C ARG A 93 -5.99 13.60 -11.62
N GLN A 94 -4.83 12.99 -11.81
CA GLN A 94 -3.61 13.64 -12.30
C GLN A 94 -3.01 12.83 -13.46
N PRO A 95 -3.60 12.86 -14.68
CA PRO A 95 -3.21 11.95 -15.76
C PRO A 95 -1.71 11.95 -16.12
N ARG A 96 -1.01 13.07 -15.92
CA ARG A 96 0.45 13.18 -16.17
C ARG A 96 1.31 12.36 -15.20
N SER A 97 0.78 12.01 -14.03
CA SER A 97 1.44 11.16 -13.03
C SER A 97 1.38 9.67 -13.36
N ILE A 98 0.54 9.26 -14.32
CA ILE A 98 0.19 7.86 -14.54
C ILE A 98 1.40 7.05 -15.08
N VAL A 99 1.58 5.84 -14.52
CA VAL A 99 2.62 4.86 -14.85
C VAL A 99 1.98 3.50 -15.16
N PHE A 100 1.79 3.17 -16.44
CA PHE A 100 1.39 1.83 -16.88
C PHE A 100 2.14 1.34 -18.13
N THR A 101 3.02 2.16 -18.70
CA THR A 101 3.86 1.78 -19.84
C THR A 101 5.30 1.55 -19.37
N ARG A 102 6.08 0.77 -20.13
CA ARG A 102 7.51 0.58 -19.86
C ARG A 102 8.27 1.91 -19.74
N GLU A 103 7.92 2.89 -20.57
CA GLU A 103 8.47 4.24 -20.50
C GLU A 103 8.08 4.95 -19.20
N GLY A 104 6.81 4.84 -18.78
CA GLY A 104 6.34 5.40 -17.52
C GLY A 104 7.10 4.83 -16.31
N TYR A 105 7.36 3.51 -16.30
CA TYR A 105 8.15 2.89 -15.23
C TYR A 105 9.61 3.36 -15.26
N ARG A 106 10.23 3.43 -16.45
CA ARG A 106 11.59 4.01 -16.58
C ARG A 106 11.63 5.44 -16.06
N ARG A 107 10.65 6.27 -16.43
CA ARG A 107 10.52 7.63 -15.90
C ARG A 107 10.44 7.60 -14.38
N LEU A 108 9.49 6.87 -13.81
CA LEU A 108 9.33 6.75 -12.35
C LEU A 108 10.63 6.34 -11.65
N LEU A 109 11.33 5.34 -12.18
CA LEU A 109 12.55 4.81 -11.59
C LEU A 109 13.75 5.75 -11.73
N TYR A 110 13.93 6.40 -12.88
CA TYR A 110 15.13 7.22 -13.15
C TYR A 110 14.96 8.69 -12.77
N THR A 111 13.74 9.22 -12.77
CA THR A 111 13.49 10.63 -12.41
C THR A 111 13.11 10.81 -10.95
N ASN A 112 12.91 9.72 -10.20
CA ASN A 112 12.51 9.78 -8.80
C ASN A 112 13.32 8.84 -7.90
N PRO A 113 14.59 9.16 -7.59
CA PRO A 113 15.42 8.34 -6.70
C PRO A 113 14.83 8.19 -5.29
N SER A 114 14.10 9.20 -4.81
CA SER A 114 13.40 9.17 -3.53
C SER A 114 12.32 8.09 -3.49
N TYR A 115 11.61 7.84 -4.59
CA TYR A 115 10.61 6.79 -4.68
C TYR A 115 11.23 5.40 -4.45
N GLN A 116 12.31 5.07 -5.18
CA GLN A 116 12.96 3.77 -5.02
C GLN A 116 13.49 3.58 -3.60
N THR A 117 14.17 4.60 -3.07
CA THR A 117 14.72 4.58 -1.71
C THR A 117 13.60 4.38 -0.68
N PHE A 118 12.47 5.06 -0.87
CA PHE A 118 11.30 4.93 -0.01
C PHE A 118 10.72 3.52 -0.03
N ILE A 119 10.44 2.95 -1.22
CA ILE A 119 9.86 1.60 -1.33
C ILE A 119 10.77 0.55 -0.72
N LYS A 120 12.08 0.61 -1.01
CA LYS A 120 13.09 -0.29 -0.42
C LYS A 120 13.14 -0.15 1.10
N SER A 121 13.11 1.07 1.61
CA SER A 121 13.11 1.33 3.06
C SER A 121 11.84 0.81 3.72
N ALA A 122 10.68 1.01 3.10
CA ALA A 122 9.40 0.55 3.62
C ALA A 122 9.33 -0.98 3.66
N MET A 123 9.73 -1.67 2.58
CA MET A 123 9.74 -3.14 2.50
C MET A 123 10.77 -3.78 3.44
N SER A 124 11.88 -3.11 3.73
CA SER A 124 12.90 -3.65 4.65
C SER A 124 12.62 -3.36 6.12
N SER A 125 11.90 -2.28 6.43
CA SER A 125 11.66 -1.83 7.80
C SER A 125 10.31 -2.26 8.36
N PHE A 126 9.35 -2.63 7.50
CA PHE A 126 7.99 -2.96 7.89
C PHE A 126 7.51 -4.25 7.24
N THR A 127 6.63 -4.97 7.93
CA THR A 127 5.87 -6.07 7.34
C THR A 127 4.84 -5.51 6.37
N VAL A 128 4.88 -5.95 5.11
CA VAL A 128 3.93 -5.52 4.08
C VAL A 128 2.73 -6.47 4.04
N LEU A 129 1.51 -5.92 4.05
CA LEU A 129 0.28 -6.67 3.80
C LEU A 129 -0.23 -6.37 2.39
N TYR A 130 -0.17 -7.36 1.51
CA TYR A 130 -0.71 -7.28 0.15
C TYR A 130 -2.18 -7.67 0.13
N LEU A 131 -3.04 -6.78 -0.38
CA LEU A 131 -4.48 -6.99 -0.53
C LEU A 131 -4.87 -6.72 -1.99
N GLY A 132 -5.53 -7.69 -2.64
CA GLY A 132 -5.93 -7.55 -4.05
C GLY A 132 -4.73 -7.42 -5.01
N PHE A 133 -3.59 -8.00 -4.64
CA PHE A 133 -2.34 -7.91 -5.40
C PHE A 133 -2.07 -9.19 -6.19
N SER A 134 -1.91 -9.09 -7.50
CA SER A 134 -1.70 -10.22 -8.41
C SER A 134 -0.25 -10.69 -8.50
N PHE A 135 0.71 -9.93 -7.95
CA PHE A 135 2.15 -10.14 -8.16
C PHE A 135 2.58 -10.12 -9.64
N SER A 136 1.84 -9.44 -10.51
CA SER A 136 2.22 -9.28 -11.93
C SER A 136 3.09 -8.05 -12.21
N ASP A 137 3.30 -7.19 -11.21
CA ASP A 137 4.16 -6.02 -11.33
C ASP A 137 5.64 -6.42 -11.20
N ALA A 138 6.33 -6.51 -12.34
CA ALA A 138 7.72 -6.92 -12.39
C ALA A 138 8.65 -5.98 -11.60
N TYR A 139 8.35 -4.69 -11.51
CA TYR A 139 9.23 -3.71 -10.86
C TYR A 139 9.11 -3.79 -9.34
N LEU A 140 7.89 -3.86 -8.81
CA LEU A 140 7.70 -4.08 -7.37
C LEU A 140 8.22 -5.46 -6.94
N ASN A 141 8.07 -6.48 -7.80
CA ASN A 141 8.64 -7.79 -7.55
C ASN A 141 10.18 -7.75 -7.50
N GLU A 142 10.84 -7.05 -8.42
CA GLU A 142 12.30 -6.90 -8.43
C GLU A 142 12.80 -6.23 -7.15
N LEU A 143 12.17 -5.12 -6.74
CA LEU A 143 12.50 -4.44 -5.48
C LEU A 143 12.32 -5.37 -4.28
N ARG A 144 11.22 -6.13 -4.23
CA ARG A 144 10.98 -7.09 -3.16
C ARG A 144 12.03 -8.21 -3.16
N SER A 145 12.37 -8.78 -4.32
CA SER A 145 13.40 -9.82 -4.43
C SER A 145 14.77 -9.32 -3.96
N GLU A 146 15.12 -8.06 -4.24
CA GLU A 146 16.32 -7.42 -3.70
C GLU A 146 16.29 -7.38 -2.16
N ILE A 147 15.18 -6.94 -1.57
CA ILE A 147 15.03 -6.86 -0.11
C ILE A 147 15.05 -8.23 0.57
N VAL A 148 14.38 -9.24 -0.01
CA VAL A 148 14.41 -10.62 0.51
C VAL A 148 15.83 -11.19 0.45
N SER A 149 16.58 -10.87 -0.61
CA SER A 149 17.98 -11.29 -0.73
C SER A 149 18.87 -10.61 0.32
N LEU A 150 18.60 -9.34 0.64
CA LEU A 150 19.33 -8.56 1.64
C LEU A 150 19.06 -9.01 3.08
N LEU A 151 17.79 -9.20 3.43
CA LEU A 151 17.38 -9.58 4.80
C LEU A 151 17.64 -11.06 5.10
N GLY A 152 17.85 -11.87 4.06
CA GLY A 152 17.91 -13.32 4.20
C GLY A 152 16.52 -13.92 4.44
N ARG A 153 16.51 -15.21 4.79
CA ARG A 153 15.29 -16.01 4.93
C ARG A 153 15.09 -16.58 6.33
N ASP A 154 16.03 -16.28 7.22
CA ASP A 154 15.99 -16.71 8.61
C ASP A 154 15.19 -15.68 9.42
N GLY A 155 13.94 -16.02 9.74
CA GLY A 155 13.07 -15.14 10.51
C GLY A 155 11.59 -15.20 10.12
N PRO A 156 10.76 -14.31 10.69
CA PRO A 156 9.36 -14.19 10.28
C PRO A 156 9.26 -13.71 8.82
N PRO A 157 8.12 -13.96 8.15
CA PRO A 157 7.88 -13.47 6.80
C PRO A 157 8.04 -11.96 6.70
N THR A 158 8.68 -11.49 5.64
CA THR A 158 8.81 -10.05 5.33
C THR A 158 7.46 -9.44 4.92
N ALA A 159 6.53 -10.26 4.44
CA ALA A 159 5.22 -9.82 4.01
C ALA A 159 4.16 -10.92 4.14
N TYR A 160 2.90 -10.50 4.16
CA TYR A 160 1.72 -11.34 4.06
C TYR A 160 0.89 -10.95 2.85
N ALA A 161 0.17 -11.89 2.26
CA ALA A 161 -0.71 -11.62 1.13
C ALA A 161 -2.03 -12.36 1.25
N VAL A 162 -3.14 -11.63 1.17
CA VAL A 162 -4.48 -12.24 1.05
C VAL A 162 -4.78 -12.46 -0.41
N VAL A 163 -4.90 -13.72 -0.81
CA VAL A 163 -4.99 -14.15 -2.21
C VAL A 163 -6.09 -15.20 -2.38
N ASN A 164 -6.63 -15.33 -3.59
CA ASN A 164 -7.58 -16.38 -3.90
C ASN A 164 -6.90 -17.56 -4.62
N ASP A 165 -7.43 -18.77 -4.38
CA ASP A 165 -7.21 -19.98 -5.19
C ASP A 165 -5.74 -20.36 -5.38
N LYS A 166 -4.89 -20.12 -4.37
CA LYS A 166 -3.50 -20.57 -4.37
C LYS A 166 -3.38 -21.96 -3.77
N SER A 167 -2.69 -22.85 -4.48
CA SER A 167 -2.36 -24.17 -3.97
C SER A 167 -1.31 -24.10 -2.85
N GLU A 168 -1.26 -25.12 -2.01
CA GLU A 168 -0.24 -25.23 -0.95
C GLU A 168 1.19 -25.12 -1.52
N LEU A 169 1.44 -25.69 -2.70
CA LEU A 169 2.72 -25.59 -3.39
C LEU A 169 3.07 -24.15 -3.74
N GLN A 170 2.10 -23.37 -4.24
CA GLN A 170 2.31 -21.95 -4.53
C GLN A 170 2.55 -21.16 -3.24
N CYS A 171 1.75 -21.39 -2.19
CA CYS A 171 1.94 -20.74 -0.89
C CYS A 171 3.33 -21.03 -0.30
N ARG A 172 3.80 -22.29 -0.35
CA ARG A 172 5.16 -22.67 0.09
C ARG A 172 6.22 -22.00 -0.77
N PHE A 173 6.05 -21.97 -2.09
CA PHE A 173 6.99 -21.32 -2.98
C PHE A 173 7.17 -19.84 -2.63
N PHE A 174 6.08 -19.10 -2.46
CA PHE A 174 6.14 -17.68 -2.10
C PHE A 174 6.75 -17.43 -0.72
N LEU A 175 6.47 -18.29 0.25
CA LEU A 175 7.10 -18.17 1.57
C LEU A 175 8.63 -18.41 1.48
N GLN A 176 9.04 -19.48 0.80
CA GLN A 176 10.44 -19.91 0.75
C GLN A 176 11.33 -19.07 -0.18
N HIS A 177 10.77 -18.52 -1.26
CA HIS A 177 11.55 -17.83 -2.29
C HIS A 177 11.27 -16.33 -2.34
N GLU A 178 10.06 -15.91 -1.97
CA GLU A 178 9.60 -14.53 -2.14
C GLU A 178 9.40 -13.80 -0.80
N GLY A 179 9.59 -14.48 0.34
CA GLY A 179 9.44 -13.92 1.67
C GLY A 179 7.99 -13.53 2.03
N VAL A 180 7.01 -14.07 1.30
CA VAL A 180 5.59 -13.73 1.42
C VAL A 180 4.80 -14.94 1.95
N GLN A 181 4.21 -14.81 3.13
CA GLN A 181 3.24 -15.78 3.63
C GLN A 181 1.86 -15.51 3.02
N MET A 182 1.34 -16.48 2.26
CA MET A 182 0.03 -16.37 1.63
C MET A 182 -1.09 -16.86 2.57
N ILE A 183 -2.15 -16.06 2.67
CA ILE A 183 -3.42 -16.41 3.30
C ILE A 183 -4.41 -16.58 2.14
N SER A 184 -4.60 -17.84 1.72
CA SER A 184 -5.45 -18.15 0.57
C SER A 184 -6.88 -18.47 0.99
N PHE A 185 -7.86 -17.98 0.23
CA PHE A 185 -9.26 -18.39 0.32
C PHE A 185 -9.74 -18.99 -1.00
N ASP A 186 -10.81 -19.78 -0.96
CA ASP A 186 -11.38 -20.49 -2.11
C ASP A 186 -12.60 -19.75 -2.67
N THR A 187 -12.47 -19.26 -3.90
CA THR A 187 -13.57 -18.54 -4.57
C THR A 187 -14.62 -19.46 -5.16
N SER A 188 -14.32 -20.75 -5.35
CA SER A 188 -15.28 -21.73 -5.87
C SER A 188 -16.36 -22.06 -4.85
N THR A 189 -16.01 -22.02 -3.56
CA THR A 189 -16.93 -22.37 -2.47
C THR A 189 -17.64 -21.14 -1.91
N GLU A 190 -16.92 -20.04 -1.66
CA GLU A 190 -17.44 -18.87 -0.94
C GLU A 190 -17.45 -17.58 -1.78
N GLY A 191 -17.12 -17.66 -3.06
CA GLY A 191 -16.90 -16.49 -3.90
C GLY A 191 -15.84 -15.56 -3.30
N TRP A 192 -16.11 -14.26 -3.30
CA TRP A 192 -15.24 -13.29 -2.63
C TRP A 192 -15.53 -13.13 -1.13
N GLY A 193 -16.40 -13.96 -0.55
CA GLY A 193 -16.75 -13.91 0.87
C GLY A 193 -15.56 -14.22 1.78
N GLY A 194 -14.71 -15.19 1.40
CA GLY A 194 -13.50 -15.52 2.17
C GLY A 194 -12.53 -14.33 2.32
N PHE A 195 -12.44 -13.46 1.31
CA PHE A 195 -11.68 -12.20 1.42
C PHE A 195 -12.26 -11.27 2.50
N ASP A 196 -13.59 -11.16 2.54
CA ASP A 196 -14.28 -10.32 3.52
C ASP A 196 -14.10 -10.88 4.94
N SER A 197 -14.23 -12.19 5.13
CA SER A 197 -13.99 -12.86 6.42
C SER A 197 -12.57 -12.62 6.93
N ILE A 198 -11.55 -12.79 6.08
CA ILE A 198 -10.15 -12.53 6.46
C ILE A 198 -9.94 -11.07 6.87
N LEU A 199 -10.52 -10.10 6.13
CA LEU A 199 -10.41 -8.69 6.50
C LEU A 199 -11.12 -8.38 7.82
N GLU A 200 -12.23 -9.05 8.11
CA GLU A 200 -12.97 -8.89 9.36
C GLU A 200 -12.22 -9.48 10.56
N GLU A 201 -11.62 -10.65 10.40
CA GLU A 201 -10.74 -11.25 11.40
C GLU A 201 -9.53 -10.35 11.69
N LEU A 202 -8.89 -9.82 10.65
CA LEU A 202 -7.79 -8.87 10.80
C LEU A 202 -8.23 -7.60 11.54
N ALA A 203 -9.40 -7.05 11.19
CA ALA A 203 -9.93 -5.86 11.84
C ALA A 203 -10.32 -6.11 13.31
N ALA A 204 -10.84 -7.30 13.63
CA ALA A 204 -11.22 -7.68 14.99
C ALA A 204 -10.03 -7.99 15.90
N ALA A 205 -8.89 -8.38 15.32
CA ALA A 205 -7.66 -8.67 16.06
C ALA A 205 -6.84 -7.42 16.46
N CYS A 206 -7.27 -6.22 16.04
CA CYS A 206 -6.58 -4.94 16.25
C CYS A 206 -7.20 -4.12 17.39
#